data_AF-A0A520IJ57-F1
#
_entry.id   AF-A0A520IJ57-F1
#
_cell.length_a   1.000
_cell.length_b   1.000
_cell.length_c   1.000
_cell.angle_alpha   90.00
_cell.angle_beta   90.00
_cell.angle_gamma   90.00
#
_symmetry.space_group_name_H-M   'P 1'
#
loop_
_entity.id
_entity.type
_entity.pdbx_description
1 polymer ?
#
loop_
_entity_poly.entity_id
_entity_poly.type
_entity_poly.pdbx_seq_one_letter_code
_entity_poly.pdbx_strand_id
1 'polypeptide(L)' 'MAKKKEGEGEGYVVASPFRDKDNFDLAYEVGQDVSHFDQARIDELVEKGLVSGEAPASTEE' A
#
# COMPACT_ATOMS: atom_id res chain seq x y z
N MET A 1 -11.54 20.40 -15.60
CA MET A 1 -10.17 19.99 -15.20
C MET A 1 -10.20 18.49 -14.97
N ALA A 2 -9.50 17.72 -15.78
CA ALA A 2 -9.48 16.26 -15.71
C ALA A 2 -8.43 15.78 -14.70
N LYS A 3 -8.83 14.97 -13.71
CA LYS A 3 -7.94 14.01 -13.06
C LYS A 3 -8.70 12.68 -12.93
N LYS A 4 -8.16 11.71 -13.68
CA LYS A 4 -8.51 10.30 -13.89
C LYS A 4 -9.13 9.65 -12.64
N LYS A 5 -10.35 9.12 -12.73
CA LYS A 5 -10.67 7.70 -13.05
C LYS A 5 -9.97 6.77 -12.03
N GLU A 6 -10.65 6.48 -10.92
CA GLU A 6 -11.32 5.19 -10.69
C GLU A 6 -10.38 4.02 -11.01
N GLY A 7 -9.69 3.56 -9.98
CA GLY A 7 -9.21 2.20 -9.85
C GLY A 7 -9.83 1.62 -8.58
N GLU A 8 -11.10 1.21 -8.67
CA GLU A 8 -11.69 0.21 -7.77
C GLU A 8 -11.03 -1.13 -8.09
N GLY A 9 -9.77 -1.26 -7.71
CA GLY A 9 -8.98 -2.48 -7.84
C GLY A 9 -8.20 -2.61 -6.55
N GLU A 10 -8.47 -3.69 -5.83
CA GLU A 10 -7.76 -4.22 -4.66
C GLU A 10 -6.34 -3.66 -4.53
N GLY A 11 -6.23 -2.52 -3.83
CA GLY A 11 -5.02 -1.74 -3.76
C GLY A 11 -4.38 -1.86 -2.38
N TYR A 12 -3.06 -1.97 -2.35
CA TYR A 12 -2.32 -1.89 -1.10
C TYR A 12 -2.10 -0.42 -0.77
N VAL A 13 -2.62 0.00 0.37
CA VAL A 13 -2.46 1.36 0.88
C VAL A 13 -1.59 1.33 2.11
N VAL A 14 -0.86 2.42 2.34
CA VAL A 14 -0.04 2.56 3.55
C VAL A 14 -0.95 2.66 4.77
N ALA A 15 -0.77 1.77 5.73
CA ALA A 15 -1.49 1.74 7.00
C ALA A 15 -0.75 2.56 8.07
N SER A 16 0.59 2.58 8.00
CA SER A 16 1.44 3.30 8.95
C SER A 16 2.60 3.96 8.21
N PRO A 17 2.94 5.22 8.49
CA PRO A 17 3.90 5.95 7.69
C PRO A 17 5.29 5.33 7.78
N PHE A 18 5.93 5.08 6.64
CA PHE A 18 7.27 4.51 6.55
C PHE A 18 8.10 5.20 5.48
N ARG A 19 9.42 5.04 5.56
CA ARG A 19 10.35 5.55 4.54
C ARG A 19 10.71 4.46 3.55
N ASP A 20 10.91 4.86 2.31
CA ASP A 20 11.40 3.98 1.27
C ASP A 20 12.80 3.44 1.63
N LYS A 21 13.03 2.16 1.34
CA LYS A 21 14.30 1.49 1.65
C LYS A 21 15.43 1.97 0.73
N ASP A 22 15.09 2.31 -0.51
CA ASP A 22 16.03 2.76 -1.53
C ASP A 22 16.14 4.29 -1.54
N ASN A 23 15.14 5.00 -1.04
CA ASN A 23 15.13 6.46 -0.97
C ASN A 23 14.63 7.00 0.39
N PHE A 24 15.56 7.27 1.31
CA PHE A 24 15.23 7.75 2.66
C PHE A 24 14.58 9.13 2.71
N ASP A 25 14.67 9.92 1.63
CA ASP A 25 13.96 11.20 1.48
C ASP A 25 12.48 11.00 1.10
N LEU A 26 12.12 9.81 0.62
CA LEU A 26 10.77 9.45 0.23
C LEU A 26 10.06 8.78 1.41
N ALA A 27 9.08 9.48 1.97
CA ALA A 27 8.21 8.96 3.02
C ALA A 27 6.82 8.67 2.43
N TYR A 28 6.33 7.46 2.65
CA TYR A 28 4.96 7.10 2.37
C TYR A 28 4.12 7.40 3.61
N GLU A 29 3.04 8.13 3.40
CA GLU A 29 2.08 8.50 4.44
C GLU A 29 0.86 7.58 4.37
N VAL A 30 0.13 7.48 5.49
CA VAL A 30 -1.08 6.66 5.59
C VAL A 30 -2.08 7.05 4.50
N GLY A 31 -2.65 6.07 3.81
CA GLY A 31 -3.57 6.27 2.69
C GLY A 31 -2.90 6.54 1.34
N GLN A 32 -1.57 6.56 1.26
CA GLN A 32 -0.89 6.52 -0.05
C GLN A 32 -1.00 5.14 -0.69
N ASP A 33 -1.22 5.14 -2.00
CA ASP A 33 -1.21 3.93 -2.82
C ASP A 33 0.23 3.42 -3.02
N VAL A 34 0.42 2.16 -2.67
CA VAL A 34 1.67 1.43 -2.87
C VAL A 34 1.48 0.17 -3.70
N SER A 35 0.31 0.03 -4.35
CA SER A 35 -0.04 -1.09 -5.25
C SER A 35 0.92 -1.24 -6.44
N HIS A 36 1.75 -0.23 -6.71
CA HIS A 36 2.81 -0.27 -7.71
C HIS A 36 4.07 -1.03 -7.26
N PHE A 37 4.18 -1.42 -6.00
CA PHE A 37 5.31 -2.20 -5.49
C PHE A 37 5.21 -3.68 -5.87
N ASP A 38 6.37 -4.33 -5.91
CA ASP A 38 6.47 -5.77 -6.06
C ASP A 38 5.75 -6.51 -4.93
N GLN A 39 5.10 -7.62 -5.27
CA GLN A 39 4.34 -8.44 -4.32
C GLN A 39 5.16 -8.88 -3.10
N ALA A 40 6.44 -9.23 -3.29
CA ALA A 40 7.35 -9.60 -2.20
C ALA A 40 7.58 -8.45 -1.20
N ARG A 41 7.70 -7.21 -1.73
CA ARG A 41 7.86 -6.02 -0.90
C ARG A 41 6.57 -5.68 -0.17
N ILE A 42 5.43 -5.80 -0.85
CA ILE A 42 4.11 -5.65 -0.24
C ILE A 42 3.94 -6.65 0.91
N ASP A 43 4.27 -7.92 0.70
CA ASP A 43 4.16 -8.98 1.72
C ASP A 43 4.99 -8.62 2.97
N GLU A 44 6.26 -8.22 2.81
CA GLU A 44 7.08 -7.73 3.93
C GLU A 44 6.49 -6.51 4.64
N LEU A 45 5.87 -5.59 3.89
CA LEU A 45 5.25 -4.39 4.45
C LEU A 45 3.93 -4.74 5.17
N VAL A 46 3.17 -5.72 4.68
CA VAL A 46 1.95 -6.22 5.31
C VAL A 46 2.29 -6.98 6.60
N GLU A 47 3.28 -7.88 6.56
CA GLU A 47 3.78 -8.59 7.75
C GLU A 47 4.27 -7.62 8.83
N LYS A 48 4.83 -6.48 8.43
CA LYS A 48 5.24 -5.40 9.35
C LYS A 48 4.11 -4.46 9.78
N GLY A 49 2.91 -4.60 9.23
CA GLY A 49 1.77 -3.72 9.50
C GLY A 49 1.94 -2.29 8.98
N LEU A 50 2.81 -2.10 7.97
CA LEU A 50 3.07 -0.80 7.34
C LEU A 50 2.11 -0.50 6.20
N VAL A 51 1.64 -1.53 5.51
CA VAL A 51 0.63 -1.42 4.44
C VAL A 51 -0.51 -2.38 4.75
N SER A 52 -1.72 -1.97 4.36
CA SER A 52 -2.92 -2.80 4.45
C SER A 52 -3.37 -3.06 3.02
N GLY A 53 -3.49 -4.34 2.67
CA GLY A 53 -4.20 -4.72 1.45
C GLY A 53 -5.67 -4.44 1.67
N GLU A 54 -6.20 -3.35 1.11
CA GLU A 54 -7.64 -3.17 1.01
C GLU A 54 -8.14 -3.94 -0.22
N ALA A 55 -7.86 -5.24 -0.23
CA ALA A 55 -8.74 -6.19 -0.87
C ALA A 55 -9.75 -6.59 0.23
N PRO A 56 -11.06 -6.32 0.07
CA PRO A 56 -12.04 -6.87 0.99
C PRO A 56 -12.11 -8.38 0.75
N ALA A 57 -11.27 -9.18 1.43
CA ALA A 57 -11.42 -10.63 1.44
C ALA A 57 -10.86 -11.26 2.73
N SER A 58 -11.83 -11.68 3.55
CA SER A 58 -11.82 -12.91 4.33
C SER A 58 -10.80 -13.05 5.47
N THR A 59 -11.21 -12.56 6.63
CA THR A 59 -11.25 -13.43 7.80
C THR A 59 -12.17 -14.61 7.49
N GLU A 60 -11.61 -15.81 7.30
CA GLU A 60 -12.30 -17.09 7.47
C GLU A 60 -11.27 -17.98 8.20
N GLU A 61 -11.25 -17.85 9.53
CA GLU A 61 -11.71 -18.80 10.56
C GLU A 61 -10.54 -19.57 11.18
#